data_AF-A0A5C8Z9Y5-F1
#
_entry.id   AF-A0A5C8Z9Y5-F1
#
_cell.length_a   1.000
_cell.length_b   1.000
_cell.length_c   1.000
_cell.angle_alpha   90.00
_cell.angle_beta   90.00
_cell.angle_gamma   90.00
#
_symmetry.space_group_name_H-M   'P 1'
#
loop_
_entity.id
_entity.type
_entity.pdbx_description
1 polymer ?
#
loop_
_entity_poly.entity_id
_entity_poly.type
_entity_poly.pdbx_seq_one_letter_code
_entity_poly.pdbx_strand_id
1 'polypeptide(L)'
;MNELIDILALAENDIVKITWEGHHPEYPQTIIELMNVLGKSNFIVSDYRKHNFKDVISNIDSSSLEQLSCVITWIVRSERFITGGWKTQLENKNLQNAVRKAIELSADNV
;
A
#
# COMPACT_ATOMS: atom_id res chain seq x y z
N MET A 1 -8.63 4.92 -11.83
CA MET A 1 -7.71 3.77 -12.01
C MET A 1 -6.37 4.24 -12.59
N ASN A 2 -6.36 4.98 -13.71
CA ASN A 2 -5.14 5.57 -14.28
C ASN A 2 -4.37 6.47 -13.27
N GLU A 3 -5.09 7.34 -12.56
CA GLU A 3 -4.49 8.23 -11.54
C GLU A 3 -3.74 7.48 -10.42
N LEU A 4 -4.26 6.33 -9.96
CA LEU A 4 -3.60 5.54 -8.91
C LEU A 4 -2.33 4.85 -9.40
N ILE A 5 -2.30 4.41 -10.66
CA ILE A 5 -1.10 3.82 -11.29
C ILE A 5 -0.02 4.89 -11.45
N ASP A 6 -0.40 6.08 -11.90
CA ASP A 6 0.53 7.19 -12.11
C ASP A 6 1.15 7.65 -10.78
N ILE A 7 0.32 7.85 -9.74
CA ILE A 7 0.79 8.22 -8.40
C ILE A 7 1.65 7.12 -7.78
N LEU A 8 1.30 5.84 -7.99
CA LEU A 8 2.12 4.72 -7.52
C LEU A 8 3.51 4.73 -8.16
N ALA A 9 3.61 4.97 -9.47
CA ALA A 9 4.88 5.06 -10.17
C ALA A 9 5.74 6.25 -9.69
N LEU A 10 5.12 7.41 -9.46
CA LEU A 10 5.81 8.58 -8.90
C LEU A 10 6.31 8.32 -7.48
N ALA A 11 5.47 7.73 -6.62
CA ALA A 11 5.83 7.37 -5.26
C ALA A 11 6.99 6.35 -5.22
N GLU A 12 7.02 5.38 -6.14
CA GLU A 12 8.11 4.41 -6.27
C GLU A 12 9.46 5.07 -6.54
N ASN A 13 9.50 6.06 -7.43
CA ASN A 13 10.71 6.82 -7.73
C ASN A 13 11.19 7.65 -6.54
N ASP A 14 10.29 8.01 -5.64
CA ASP A 14 10.56 8.84 -4.48
C ASP A 14 10.86 8.04 -3.21
N ILE A 15 10.77 6.70 -3.21
CA ILE A 15 11.12 5.86 -2.04
C ILE A 15 12.54 6.16 -1.55
N VAL A 16 13.49 6.38 -2.47
CA VAL A 16 14.89 6.72 -2.13
C VAL A 16 15.06 8.08 -1.46
N LYS A 17 14.02 8.92 -1.50
CA LYS A 17 13.99 10.26 -0.89
C LYS A 17 13.38 10.25 0.52
N ILE A 18 12.91 9.10 1.01
CA ILE A 18 12.46 8.96 2.40
C ILE A 18 13.69 9.12 3.31
N THR A 19 13.63 10.10 4.21
CA THR A 19 14.69 10.34 5.19
C THR A 19 14.20 10.08 6.60
N TRP A 20 15.12 9.96 7.57
CA TRP A 20 14.78 9.87 8.98
C TRP A 20 15.16 11.20 9.64
N GLU A 21 14.17 11.92 10.15
CA GLU A 21 14.39 13.09 10.99
C GLU A 21 14.13 12.71 12.45
N GLY A 22 15.21 12.53 13.20
CA GLY A 22 15.15 12.04 14.58
C GLY A 22 14.57 10.63 14.68
N HIS A 23 13.35 10.51 15.21
CA HIS A 23 12.66 9.23 15.43
C HIS A 23 11.52 8.98 14.44
N HIS A 24 11.29 9.88 13.49
CA HIS A 24 10.19 9.76 12.53
C HIS A 24 10.72 9.78 11.08
N PRO A 25 10.11 8.99 10.18
CA PRO A 25 10.38 9.10 8.76
C PRO A 25 9.73 10.36 8.19
N GLU A 26 10.49 11.08 7.37
CA GLU A 26 9.99 12.18 6.53
C GLU A 26 9.65 11.62 5.16
N TYR A 27 8.37 11.71 4.80
CA TYR A 27 7.85 11.17 3.55
C TYR A 27 7.78 12.24 2.46
N PRO A 28 8.31 11.98 1.26
CA PRO A 28 8.05 12.80 0.08
C PRO A 28 6.55 13.01 -0.16
N GLN A 29 6.20 14.17 -0.71
CA GLN A 29 4.81 14.54 -0.97
C GLN A 29 4.06 13.51 -1.82
N THR A 30 4.73 12.87 -2.78
CA THR A 30 4.18 11.81 -3.64
C THR A 30 3.77 10.57 -2.86
N ILE A 31 4.53 10.18 -1.82
CA ILE A 31 4.16 9.06 -0.94
C ILE A 31 2.97 9.44 -0.06
N ILE A 32 2.94 10.67 0.47
CA ILE A 32 1.80 11.17 1.23
C ILE A 32 0.53 11.17 0.36
N GLU A 33 0.66 11.62 -0.88
CA GLU A 33 -0.43 11.62 -1.87
C GLU A 33 -0.91 10.20 -2.18
N LEU A 34 0.01 9.26 -2.44
CA LEU A 34 -0.33 7.84 -2.64
C LEU A 34 -1.15 7.28 -1.47
N MET A 35 -0.69 7.51 -0.23
CA MET A 35 -1.37 7.00 0.96
C MET A 35 -2.75 7.64 1.14
N ASN A 36 -2.90 8.92 0.81
CA ASN A 36 -4.18 9.63 0.86
C ASN A 36 -5.17 9.13 -0.21
N VAL A 37 -4.71 8.92 -1.44
CA VAL A 37 -5.53 8.38 -2.53
C VAL A 37 -5.97 6.96 -2.19
N LEU A 38 -5.03 6.11 -1.76
CA LEU A 38 -5.34 4.75 -1.32
C LEU A 38 -6.33 4.78 -0.15
N GLY A 39 -6.12 5.63 0.86
CA GLY A 39 -6.99 5.79 2.02
C GLY A 39 -8.45 6.15 1.70
N LYS A 40 -8.71 6.67 0.49
CA LYS A 40 -10.04 7.02 -0.03
C LYS A 40 -10.53 6.07 -1.14
N SER A 41 -9.72 5.10 -1.54
CA SER A 41 -10.03 4.16 -2.62
C SER A 41 -11.01 3.06 -2.18
N ASN A 42 -11.58 2.38 -3.16
CA ASN A 42 -12.41 1.18 -2.95
C ASN A 42 -11.63 -0.04 -2.45
N PHE A 43 -10.29 0.03 -2.37
CA PHE A 43 -9.45 -1.03 -1.82
C PHE A 43 -9.30 -0.96 -0.29
N ILE A 44 -9.90 0.03 0.37
CA ILE A 44 -9.87 0.15 1.82
C ILE A 44 -11.06 -0.55 2.45
N VAL A 45 -10.77 -1.37 3.46
CA VAL A 45 -11.77 -2.07 4.26
C VAL A 45 -11.99 -1.30 5.58
N SER A 46 -13.25 -1.01 5.91
CA SER A 46 -13.60 -0.33 7.17
C SER A 46 -13.31 -1.22 8.38
N ASP A 47 -13.63 -2.50 8.26
CA ASP A 47 -13.66 -3.44 9.37
C ASP A 47 -12.34 -4.18 9.53
N TYR A 48 -11.87 -4.27 10.76
CA TYR A 48 -10.66 -5.03 11.09
C TYR A 48 -10.95 -6.53 10.92
N ARG A 49 -10.43 -7.11 9.83
CA ARG A 49 -10.46 -8.56 9.62
C ARG A 49 -9.11 -9.16 9.96
N LYS A 50 -9.10 -10.21 10.79
CA LYS A 50 -7.88 -10.93 11.17
C LYS A 50 -7.41 -11.76 9.97
N HIS A 51 -6.55 -11.18 9.13
CA HIS A 51 -5.91 -11.90 8.02
C HIS A 51 -4.44 -12.19 8.32
N ASN A 52 -3.94 -13.29 7.76
CA ASN A 52 -2.52 -13.60 7.79
C ASN A 52 -1.81 -12.78 6.71
N PHE A 53 -1.55 -11.50 6.98
CA PHE A 53 -0.98 -10.57 6.00
C PHE A 53 0.35 -11.05 5.40
N LYS A 54 1.17 -11.75 6.20
CA LYS A 54 2.45 -12.31 5.73
C LYS A 54 2.24 -13.36 4.65
N ASP A 55 1.25 -14.23 4.84
CA ASP A 55 0.93 -15.28 3.88
C ASP A 55 0.35 -14.71 2.58
N VAL A 56 -0.52 -13.70 2.68
CA VAL A 56 -1.06 -12.97 1.52
C VAL A 56 0.05 -12.28 0.72
N ILE A 57 0.97 -11.59 1.40
CA ILE A 57 2.13 -10.94 0.73
C ILE A 57 3.02 -11.98 0.05
N SER A 58 3.20 -13.15 0.66
CA SER A 58 4.05 -14.23 0.12
C SER A 58 3.41 -14.96 -1.07
N ASN A 59 2.08 -14.92 -1.17
CA ASN A 59 1.28 -15.58 -2.20
C ASN A 59 0.40 -14.58 -2.96
N ILE A 60 0.99 -13.43 -3.31
CA ILE A 60 0.21 -12.29 -3.80
C ILE A 60 -0.51 -12.59 -5.13
N ASP A 61 0.10 -13.41 -5.99
CA ASP A 61 -0.44 -13.78 -7.30
C ASP A 61 -1.71 -14.63 -7.22
N SER A 62 -1.87 -15.41 -6.15
CA SER A 62 -3.05 -16.27 -5.91
C SER A 62 -4.03 -15.67 -4.90
N SER A 63 -3.75 -14.48 -4.40
CA SER A 63 -4.57 -13.81 -3.39
C SER A 63 -5.83 -13.19 -4.02
N SER A 64 -6.95 -13.24 -3.30
CA SER A 64 -8.20 -12.62 -3.71
C SER A 64 -8.18 -11.11 -3.55
N LEU A 65 -9.06 -10.40 -4.27
CA LEU A 65 -9.22 -8.95 -4.14
C LEU A 65 -9.53 -8.52 -2.70
N GLU A 66 -10.29 -9.31 -1.96
CA GLU A 66 -10.58 -9.06 -0.55
C GLU A 66 -9.32 -9.15 0.32
N GLN A 67 -8.50 -10.19 0.13
CA GLN A 67 -7.25 -10.36 0.86
C GLN A 67 -6.27 -9.22 0.57
N LEU A 68 -6.17 -8.80 -0.70
CA LEU A 68 -5.34 -7.68 -1.11
C LEU A 68 -5.84 -6.36 -0.52
N SER A 69 -7.16 -6.13 -0.50
CA SER A 69 -7.76 -4.94 0.12
C SER A 69 -7.45 -4.87 1.63
N CYS A 70 -7.44 -6.02 2.31
CA CYS A 70 -7.03 -6.09 3.70
C CYS A 70 -5.54 -5.77 3.91
N VAL A 71 -4.66 -6.25 3.03
CA VAL A 71 -3.23 -5.91 3.06
C VAL A 71 -3.01 -4.42 2.81
N ILE A 72 -3.63 -3.86 1.77
CA ILE A 72 -3.54 -2.43 1.43
C ILE A 72 -4.01 -1.58 2.63
N THR A 73 -5.15 -1.94 3.24
CA THR A 73 -5.68 -1.26 4.43
C THR A 73 -4.68 -1.30 5.59
N TRP A 74 -4.10 -2.47 5.85
CA TRP A 74 -3.11 -2.64 6.91
C TRP A 74 -1.87 -1.77 6.66
N ILE A 75 -1.34 -1.76 5.44
CA ILE A 75 -0.17 -0.94 5.07
C ILE A 75 -0.48 0.56 5.22
N VAL A 76 -1.59 1.04 4.65
CA VAL A 76 -1.99 2.46 4.73
C VAL A 76 -2.13 2.92 6.18
N ARG A 77 -2.57 2.05 7.08
CA ARG A 77 -2.71 2.36 8.52
C ARG A 77 -1.45 2.08 9.33
N SER A 78 -0.43 1.43 8.78
CA SER A 78 0.72 0.92 9.55
C SER A 78 1.49 2.01 10.29
N GLU A 79 1.60 3.22 9.72
CA GLU A 79 2.28 4.36 10.37
C GLU A 79 1.63 4.79 11.69
N ARG A 80 0.35 4.47 11.91
CA ARG A 80 -0.35 4.74 13.18
C ARG A 80 0.10 3.83 14.33
N PHE A 81 0.69 2.68 14.00
CA PHE A 81 1.01 1.62 14.97
C PHE A 81 2.49 1.33 15.04
N ILE A 82 3.22 1.59 13.95
CA ILE A 82 4.64 1.29 13.79
C ILE A 82 5.26 2.47 13.05
N THR A 83 6.09 3.25 13.74
CA THR A 83 6.87 4.32 13.10
C THR A 83 7.79 3.72 12.03
N GLY A 84 7.78 4.30 10.82
CA GLY A 84 8.48 3.75 9.68
C GLY A 84 7.74 2.61 8.97
N GLY A 85 6.49 2.33 9.37
CA GLY A 85 5.66 1.29 8.78
C GLY A 85 5.53 1.45 7.28
N TRP A 86 5.18 2.66 6.79
CA TRP A 86 5.09 2.88 5.35
C TRP A 86 6.43 2.67 4.65
N LYS A 87 7.53 3.16 5.24
CA LYS A 87 8.88 3.03 4.68
C LYS A 87 9.24 1.56 4.46
N THR A 88 9.06 0.73 5.50
CA THR A 88 9.33 -0.71 5.41
C THR A 88 8.51 -1.40 4.35
N GLN A 89 7.21 -1.08 4.23
CA GLN A 89 6.34 -1.73 3.24
C GLN A 89 6.65 -1.29 1.81
N LEU A 90 7.03 -0.03 1.61
CA LEU A 90 7.47 0.51 0.33
C LEU A 90 8.82 -0.09 -0.10
N GLU A 91 9.82 -0.13 0.78
CA GLU A 91 11.14 -0.70 0.45
C GLU A 91 11.06 -2.19 0.10
N ASN A 92 10.19 -2.94 0.79
CA ASN A 92 9.96 -4.37 0.52
C ASN A 92 9.03 -4.63 -0.67
N LYS A 93 8.55 -3.60 -1.36
CA LYS A 93 7.61 -3.68 -2.50
C LYS A 93 6.24 -4.27 -2.15
N ASN A 94 5.90 -4.40 -0.87
CA ASN A 94 4.66 -5.04 -0.44
C ASN A 94 3.42 -4.25 -0.86
N LEU A 95 3.46 -2.92 -0.72
CA LEU A 95 2.35 -2.06 -1.11
C LEU A 95 2.14 -2.10 -2.62
N GLN A 96 3.24 -1.98 -3.35
CA GLN A 96 3.27 -1.88 -4.80
C GLN A 96 2.71 -3.14 -5.45
N ASN A 97 3.14 -4.30 -4.99
CA ASN A 97 2.65 -5.58 -5.50
C ASN A 97 1.17 -5.77 -5.15
N ALA A 98 0.74 -5.40 -3.93
CA ALA A 98 -0.65 -5.53 -3.53
C ALA A 98 -1.59 -4.63 -4.34
N VAL A 99 -1.20 -3.36 -4.56
CA VAL A 99 -1.99 -2.40 -5.33
C VAL A 99 -2.07 -2.81 -6.80
N ARG A 100 -0.95 -3.20 -7.43
CA ARG A 100 -0.96 -3.66 -8.83
C ARG A 100 -1.86 -4.87 -9.01
N LYS A 101 -1.75 -5.87 -8.13
CA LYS A 101 -2.59 -7.07 -8.22
C LYS A 101 -4.07 -6.77 -7.97
N ALA A 102 -4.37 -5.87 -7.03
CA ALA A 102 -5.74 -5.44 -6.77
C ALA A 102 -6.35 -4.72 -7.98
N ILE A 103 -5.57 -3.89 -8.67
CA ILE A 103 -5.99 -3.21 -9.91
C ILE A 103 -6.26 -4.23 -11.02
N GLU A 104 -5.35 -5.18 -11.25
CA GLU A 104 -5.50 -6.27 -12.22
C GLU A 104 -6.81 -7.03 -11.99
N LEU A 105 -7.02 -7.54 -10.77
CA LEU A 105 -8.24 -8.27 -10.44
C LEU A 105 -9.50 -7.40 -10.50
N SER A 106 -9.40 -6.09 -10.26
CA SER A 106 -10.55 -5.19 -10.37
C SER A 106 -10.95 -4.91 -11.82
N ALA A 107 -10.00 -4.97 -12.76
CA ALA A 107 -10.26 -4.76 -14.18
C ALA A 107 -10.87 -6.01 -14.84
N ASP A 108 -10.51 -7.21 -14.38
CA ASP A 108 -11.05 -8.49 -14.88
C ASP A 108 -12.52 -8.73 -14.47
N ASN A 109 -13.02 -7.97 -13.49
CA ASN A 109 -14.39 -8.09 -12.97
C ASN A 109 -15.35 -7.01 -13.54
N VAL A 110 -14.93 -6.27 -14.59
CA VAL A 110 -15.72 -5.24 -15.28
C VAL A 110 -16.11 -5.69 -16.68
#